data_AF-A0A0M0JGN3-F1
#
_entry.id   AF-A0A0M0JGN3-F1
#
_cell.length_a   1.000
_cell.length_b   1.000
_cell.length_c   1.000
_cell.angle_alpha   90.00
_cell.angle_beta   90.00
_cell.angle_gamma   90.00
#
_symmetry.space_group_name_H-M   'P 1'
#
loop_
_entity.id
_entity.type
_entity.pdbx_description
1 polymer ?
#
loop_
_entity_poly.entity_id
_entity_poly.type
_entity_poly.pdbx_seq_one_letter_code
_entity_poly.pdbx_strand_id
1 'polypeptide(L)'
;MKRLVVKGDSEVIIKQMTGQYQCLSERLVPLNEYAKEFEGAFMSVRYEHIPRTQNTVADSLASLGKTNDADYEVTLDVDVYPPIRRVTQLLRVPLRLFARAFSIAQSLVRLVFDRLPLLSVGGSPPPPPPLPTGPQTLLLVRHGQSMHNIASVAKYGDTGADASLFDAPLSPLGETQVAALAGHELLAKAELIISSPLTRAVQTLFGAFPPLSGAPPAPVELWPLVSEHLTDSCDIGTGAAELAKRFPTLHASTLPEVWWYTGGVQETAAGSRERYRECGFMEPELMFIGRVDAFVEKLRQRPESVIAIFGHSDFFNYLMERHCGVFDYWLENAELYSMELPRKPPAAPPPPESS
;
A
#
# COMPACT_ATOMS: atom_id res chain seq x y z
N MET A 1 12.56 18.21 5.61
CA MET A 1 11.30 18.86 5.16
C MET A 1 11.38 19.14 3.67
N LYS A 2 10.32 18.83 2.91
CA LYS A 2 10.33 18.83 1.43
C LYS A 2 9.89 20.20 0.87
N ARG A 3 10.56 20.67 -0.20
CA ARG A 3 10.17 21.85 -1.00
C ARG A 3 9.55 21.34 -2.29
N LEU A 4 8.44 21.92 -2.72
CA LEU A 4 7.72 21.51 -3.93
C LEU A 4 7.78 22.62 -4.98
N VAL A 5 8.05 22.27 -6.24
CA VAL A 5 7.94 23.18 -7.39
C VAL A 5 6.87 22.62 -8.32
N VAL A 6 5.78 23.36 -8.50
CA VAL A 6 4.64 23.00 -9.34
C VAL A 6 4.74 23.78 -10.64
N LYS A 7 4.91 23.07 -11.76
CA LYS A 7 5.02 23.64 -13.10
C LYS A 7 3.73 23.41 -13.86
N GLY A 8 3.15 24.46 -14.44
CA GLY A 8 1.89 24.36 -15.19
C GLY A 8 1.84 25.35 -16.34
N ASP A 9 1.08 25.01 -17.38
CA ASP A 9 0.93 25.82 -18.60
C ASP A 9 -0.27 26.76 -18.61
N SER A 10 -1.25 26.48 -17.75
CA SER A 10 -2.36 27.37 -17.51
C SER A 10 -1.90 28.50 -16.61
N GLU A 11 -1.48 29.60 -17.24
CA GLU A 11 -1.06 30.82 -16.57
C GLU A 11 -2.14 31.32 -15.60
N VAL A 12 -3.42 31.15 -15.96
CA VAL A 12 -4.56 31.51 -15.12
C VAL A 12 -4.59 30.67 -13.84
N ILE A 13 -4.36 29.35 -13.93
CA ILE A 13 -4.34 28.47 -12.76
C ILE A 13 -3.11 28.75 -11.90
N ILE A 14 -1.93 28.95 -12.51
CA ILE A 14 -0.73 29.34 -11.77
C ILE A 14 -0.93 30.68 -11.05
N LYS A 15 -1.59 31.66 -11.68
CA LYS A 15 -1.94 32.94 -11.07
C LYS A 15 -2.98 32.81 -9.96
N GLN A 16 -3.92 31.87 -10.08
CA GLN A 16 -4.86 31.55 -8.99
C GLN A 16 -4.17 30.86 -7.81
N MET A 17 -3.27 29.91 -8.08
CA MET A 17 -2.48 29.22 -7.06
C MET A 17 -1.43 30.12 -6.41
N THR A 18 -0.99 31.19 -7.06
CA THR A 18 -0.11 32.19 -6.44
C THR A 18 -0.89 33.32 -5.76
N GLY A 19 -2.22 33.29 -5.78
CA GLY A 19 -3.08 34.33 -5.22
C GLY A 19 -3.09 35.64 -6.01
N GLN A 20 -2.44 35.69 -7.19
CA GLN A 20 -2.43 36.85 -8.06
C GLN A 20 -3.80 37.08 -8.70
N TYR A 21 -4.54 36.01 -9.01
CA TYR A 21 -5.92 36.04 -9.51
C TYR A 21 -6.87 35.34 -8.53
N GLN A 22 -8.11 35.83 -8.45
CA GLN A 22 -9.17 35.13 -7.72
C GLN A 22 -9.71 33.96 -8.54
N CYS A 23 -9.92 32.82 -7.89
CA CYS A 23 -10.66 31.71 -8.47
C CYS A 23 -12.15 31.93 -8.22
N LEU A 24 -12.89 32.37 -9.25
CA LEU A 24 -14.33 32.68 -9.15
C LEU A 24 -15.23 31.61 -9.80
N SER A 25 -14.63 30.61 -10.45
CA SER A 25 -15.41 29.54 -11.08
C SER A 25 -15.91 28.57 -10.01
N GLU A 26 -17.23 28.41 -9.91
CA GLU A 26 -17.87 27.49 -8.94
C GLU A 26 -17.33 26.05 -8.98
N ARG A 27 -16.82 25.61 -10.14
CA ARG A 27 -16.21 24.28 -10.31
C ARG A 27 -14.76 24.20 -9.83
N LEU A 28 -14.02 25.32 -9.89
CA LEU A 28 -12.60 25.37 -9.56
C LEU A 28 -12.34 25.88 -8.14
N VAL A 29 -13.28 26.62 -7.54
CA VAL A 29 -13.18 27.10 -6.14
C VAL A 29 -12.85 25.96 -5.17
N PRO A 30 -13.58 24.82 -5.16
CA PRO A 30 -13.28 23.75 -4.20
C PRO A 30 -11.90 23.11 -4.43
N LEU A 31 -11.45 23.06 -5.68
CA LEU A 31 -10.16 22.49 -6.06
C LEU A 31 -9.00 23.43 -5.69
N ASN A 32 -9.19 24.72 -5.87
CA ASN A 32 -8.24 25.75 -5.48
C ASN A 32 -8.07 25.80 -3.96
N GLU A 33 -9.18 25.74 -3.21
CA GLU A 33 -9.18 25.67 -1.74
C GLU A 33 -8.46 24.41 -1.23
N TYR A 34 -8.74 23.25 -1.81
CA TYR A 34 -8.07 22.01 -1.43
C TYR A 34 -6.58 22.04 -1.73
N ALA A 35 -6.18 22.52 -2.91
CA ALA A 35 -4.77 22.66 -3.27
C ALA A 35 -4.06 23.64 -2.34
N LYS A 36 -4.75 24.69 -1.88
CA LYS A 36 -4.25 25.66 -0.89
C LYS A 36 -4.10 25.08 0.51
N GLU A 37 -5.02 24.22 0.94
CA GLU A 37 -4.89 23.49 2.20
C GLU A 37 -3.69 22.52 2.13
N PHE A 38 -3.51 21.85 1.00
CA PHE A 38 -2.41 20.91 0.76
C PHE A 38 -1.03 21.58 0.71
N GLU A 39 -0.94 22.85 0.29
CA GLU A 39 0.31 23.63 0.38
C GLU A 39 0.87 23.65 1.81
N GLY A 40 0.01 23.60 2.83
CA GLY A 40 0.41 23.58 4.24
C GLY A 40 1.22 22.34 4.64
N ALA A 41 1.21 21.27 3.83
CA ALA A 41 2.03 20.09 4.05
C ALA A 41 3.52 20.28 3.65
N PHE A 42 3.86 21.40 3.01
CA PHE A 42 5.22 21.67 2.53
C PHE A 42 5.81 22.90 3.21
N MET A 43 7.13 22.88 3.40
CA MET A 43 7.86 24.04 3.94
C MET A 43 7.82 25.23 2.97
N SER A 44 7.77 24.95 1.67
CA SER A 44 7.58 25.96 0.63
C SER A 44 7.08 25.31 -0.65
N VAL A 45 6.06 25.91 -1.27
CA VAL A 45 5.60 25.57 -2.62
C VAL A 45 5.88 26.75 -3.55
N ARG A 46 6.50 26.48 -4.70
CA ARG A 46 6.68 27.47 -5.77
C ARG A 46 5.89 27.05 -6.98
N TYR A 47 5.14 27.98 -7.56
CA TYR A 47 4.42 27.75 -8.81
C TYR A 47 5.15 28.46 -9.94
N GLU A 48 5.43 27.72 -11.00
CA GLU A 48 6.12 28.23 -12.18
C GLU A 48 5.20 28.05 -13.38
N HIS A 49 4.89 29.16 -14.04
CA HIS A 49 4.23 29.10 -15.33
C HIS A 49 5.25 28.72 -16.39
N ILE A 50 4.92 27.69 -17.17
CA ILE A 50 5.68 27.33 -18.36
C ILE A 50 4.82 27.72 -19.56
N PRO A 51 5.30 28.58 -20.47
CA PRO A 51 4.57 28.91 -21.69
C PRO A 51 4.12 27.63 -22.41
N ARG A 52 2.90 27.57 -22.93
CA ARG A 52 2.39 26.40 -23.68
C ARG A 52 3.35 25.90 -24.77
N THR A 53 4.02 26.83 -25.45
CA THR A 53 5.07 26.54 -26.44
C THR A 53 6.32 25.84 -25.90
N GLN A 54 6.51 25.84 -24.58
CA GLN A 54 7.55 25.14 -23.84
C GLN A 54 6.98 23.98 -23.01
N ASN A 55 5.66 23.91 -22.84
CA ASN A 55 4.95 22.75 -22.32
C ASN A 55 4.58 21.78 -23.44
N THR A 56 5.47 21.64 -24.42
CA THR A 56 5.27 20.79 -25.60
C THR A 56 4.98 19.36 -25.20
N VAL A 57 5.55 18.88 -24.09
CA VAL A 57 5.29 17.53 -23.58
C VAL A 57 3.84 17.38 -23.11
N ALA A 58 3.29 18.29 -22.30
CA ALA A 58 1.90 18.18 -21.87
C ALA A 58 0.88 18.56 -22.96
N ASP A 59 1.20 19.52 -23.83
CA ASP A 59 0.35 19.91 -24.97
C ASP A 59 0.32 18.83 -26.06
N SER A 60 1.44 18.13 -26.30
CA SER A 60 1.46 16.92 -27.13
C SER A 60 0.62 15.81 -26.50
N LEU A 61 0.76 15.55 -25.19
CA LEU A 61 -0.06 14.55 -24.48
C LEU A 61 -1.57 14.90 -24.49
N ALA A 62 -1.94 16.18 -24.38
CA ALA A 62 -3.32 16.63 -24.42
C ALA A 62 -3.92 16.66 -25.84
N SER A 63 -3.11 16.92 -26.87
CA SER A 63 -3.53 16.90 -28.29
C SER A 63 -3.66 15.47 -28.82
N LEU A 64 -2.81 14.54 -28.38
CA LEU A 64 -2.90 13.10 -28.68
C LEU A 64 -4.17 12.44 -28.10
N GLY A 65 -4.81 13.05 -27.11
CA GLY A 65 -6.12 12.60 -26.60
C GLY A 65 -7.32 12.92 -27.50
N LYS A 66 -7.14 13.67 -28.61
CA LYS A 66 -8.23 14.16 -29.47
C LYS A 66 -8.38 13.44 -30.81
N THR A 67 -7.39 12.68 -31.27
CA THR A 67 -7.46 11.93 -32.54
C THR A 67 -7.38 10.44 -32.27
N ASN A 68 -8.46 9.72 -32.57
CA ASN A 68 -8.46 8.27 -32.64
C ASN A 68 -7.57 7.83 -33.82
N ASP A 69 -6.74 6.81 -33.57
CA ASP A 69 -5.84 6.12 -34.50
C ASP A 69 -4.48 6.79 -34.79
N ALA A 70 -3.50 6.49 -33.93
CA ALA A 70 -2.18 5.92 -34.31
C ALA A 70 -1.24 5.90 -33.08
N ASP A 71 -0.43 4.83 -32.96
CA ASP A 71 0.60 4.69 -31.93
C ASP A 71 1.72 5.73 -32.08
N TYR A 72 2.09 6.42 -31.00
CA TYR A 72 3.25 7.31 -30.96
C TYR A 72 4.12 7.03 -29.72
N GLU A 73 5.45 7.14 -29.88
CA GLU A 73 6.44 7.00 -28.81
C GLU A 73 6.87 8.36 -28.24
N VAL A 74 6.97 8.46 -26.90
CA VAL A 74 7.49 9.65 -26.21
C VAL A 74 8.52 9.20 -25.16
N THR A 75 9.63 9.94 -25.03
CA THR A 75 10.67 9.72 -24.02
C THR A 75 10.57 10.80 -22.94
N LEU A 76 10.60 10.42 -21.67
CA LEU A 76 10.58 11.32 -20.52
C LEU A 76 11.89 11.18 -19.72
N ASP A 77 12.56 12.30 -19.44
CA ASP A 77 13.69 12.38 -18.51
C ASP A 77 13.19 12.89 -17.16
N VAL A 78 13.45 12.13 -16.09
CA VAL A 78 13.06 12.49 -14.72
C VAL A 78 14.31 12.48 -13.83
N ASP A 79 14.72 13.65 -13.34
CA ASP A 79 15.81 13.78 -12.36
C ASP A 79 15.24 13.68 -10.92
N VAL A 80 15.70 12.68 -10.17
CA VAL A 80 15.41 12.51 -8.73
C VAL A 80 16.67 12.85 -7.92
N TYR A 81 16.54 13.70 -6.89
CA TYR A 81 17.64 14.09 -6.00
C TYR A 81 17.34 13.75 -4.53
N PRO A 82 18.33 13.25 -3.73
CA PRO A 82 19.76 13.10 -4.04
C PRO A 82 20.12 11.78 -4.75
N PRO A 83 21.30 11.71 -5.41
CA PRO A 83 21.49 10.90 -6.60
C PRO A 83 22.03 9.51 -6.26
N ILE A 84 21.26 8.47 -6.54
CA ILE A 84 21.81 7.13 -6.80
C ILE A 84 21.19 6.60 -8.10
N ARG A 85 21.99 6.73 -9.18
CA ARG A 85 21.87 6.15 -10.53
C ARG A 85 20.66 6.57 -11.40
N ARG A 86 20.98 7.17 -12.55
CA ARG A 86 20.05 7.37 -13.68
C ARG A 86 19.50 6.00 -14.13
N VAL A 87 18.18 5.87 -14.15
CA VAL A 87 17.48 4.84 -14.93
C VAL A 87 16.64 5.56 -15.97
N THR A 88 17.14 5.62 -17.20
CA THR A 88 16.31 5.92 -18.39
C THR A 88 15.47 4.67 -18.65
N GLN A 89 14.17 4.73 -18.38
CA GLN A 89 13.23 3.67 -18.78
C GLN A 89 12.21 4.23 -19.79
N LEU A 90 12.19 3.61 -20.97
CA LEU A 90 11.31 3.93 -22.08
C LEU A 90 9.94 3.29 -21.81
N LEU A 91 8.97 4.07 -21.32
CA LEU A 91 7.60 3.59 -21.07
C LEU A 91 6.75 3.73 -22.34
N ARG A 92 6.50 2.60 -23.03
CA ARG A 92 5.46 2.47 -24.05
C ARG A 92 4.13 2.15 -23.36
N VAL A 93 3.26 3.13 -23.13
CA VAL A 93 1.92 2.89 -22.55
C VAL A 93 0.83 3.41 -23.49
N PRO A 94 -0.13 2.59 -23.91
CA PRO A 94 -1.26 3.03 -24.73
C PRO A 94 -2.16 4.04 -23.99
N LEU A 95 -2.43 5.19 -24.63
CA LEU A 95 -3.03 6.40 -24.05
C LEU A 95 -4.44 6.23 -23.42
N ARG A 96 -5.13 5.11 -23.62
CA ARG A 96 -6.48 4.86 -23.05
C ARG A 96 -6.49 4.76 -21.53
N LEU A 97 -5.38 4.34 -20.93
CA LEU A 97 -5.25 4.20 -19.47
C LEU A 97 -5.01 5.53 -18.76
N PHE A 98 -4.37 6.51 -19.41
CA PHE A 98 -4.08 7.79 -18.77
C PHE A 98 -5.32 8.70 -18.68
N ALA A 99 -6.19 8.68 -19.70
CA ALA A 99 -7.39 9.53 -19.73
C ALA A 99 -8.52 9.09 -18.76
N ARG A 100 -8.54 7.82 -18.29
CA ARG A 100 -9.50 7.36 -17.28
C ARG A 100 -9.06 7.66 -15.84
N ALA A 101 -7.76 7.78 -15.60
CA ALA A 101 -7.22 8.11 -14.27
C ALA A 101 -7.63 9.51 -13.79
N PHE A 102 -7.96 10.42 -14.71
CA PHE A 102 -8.41 11.78 -14.37
C PHE A 102 -9.93 11.89 -14.08
N SER A 103 -10.74 10.87 -14.43
CA SER A 103 -12.21 10.91 -14.25
C SER A 103 -12.72 10.10 -13.05
N ILE A 104 -11.87 9.29 -12.40
CA ILE A 104 -12.25 8.44 -11.26
C ILE A 104 -11.94 9.11 -9.90
N ALA A 105 -11.29 10.27 -9.91
CA ALA A 105 -11.10 11.12 -8.71
C ALA A 105 -12.41 11.74 -8.18
N GLN A 106 -13.58 11.43 -8.76
CA GLN A 106 -14.88 12.01 -8.40
C GLN A 106 -15.88 11.04 -7.73
N SER A 107 -15.50 9.84 -7.27
CA SER A 107 -16.53 8.89 -6.76
C SER A 107 -16.25 8.07 -5.50
N LEU A 108 -15.19 8.31 -4.72
CA LEU A 108 -15.02 7.58 -3.44
C LEU A 108 -14.77 8.48 -2.22
N VAL A 109 -15.44 9.64 -2.23
CA VAL A 109 -15.97 10.27 -1.01
C VAL A 109 -17.21 9.48 -0.59
N ARG A 110 -16.98 8.35 0.09
CA ARG A 110 -18.02 7.62 0.85
C ARG A 110 -17.69 7.54 2.34
N LEU A 111 -16.85 8.47 2.82
CA LEU A 111 -16.87 8.97 4.17
C LEU A 111 -17.67 10.29 4.13
N VAL A 112 -18.50 10.56 5.15
CA VAL A 112 -19.36 11.76 5.34
C VAL A 112 -20.84 11.63 4.93
N PHE A 113 -21.47 10.47 5.08
CA PHE A 113 -22.93 10.42 5.28
C PHE A 113 -23.33 9.50 6.43
N ASP A 114 -22.77 9.76 7.62
CA ASP A 114 -23.42 9.47 8.91
C ASP A 114 -24.02 10.77 9.46
N ARG A 115 -25.14 11.22 8.85
CA ARG A 115 -26.10 12.15 9.46
C ARG A 115 -27.50 11.87 8.92
N LEU A 116 -28.08 10.75 9.35
CA LEU A 116 -29.53 10.58 9.43
C LEU A 116 -29.90 10.52 10.91
N PRO A 117 -30.88 11.30 11.39
CA PRO A 117 -31.36 11.18 12.76
C PRO A 117 -32.12 9.85 12.88
N LEU A 118 -31.48 8.84 13.45
CA LEU A 118 -32.16 7.61 13.86
C LEU A 118 -32.89 7.86 15.17
N LEU A 119 -34.20 7.59 15.13
CA LEU A 119 -35.08 7.54 16.29
C LEU A 119 -34.48 6.65 17.38
N SER A 120 -34.25 7.25 18.55
CA SER A 120 -33.77 6.58 19.76
C SER A 120 -34.79 5.55 20.24
N VAL A 121 -34.38 4.28 20.26
CA VAL A 121 -35.02 3.24 21.08
C VAL A 121 -33.97 2.66 22.03
N GLY A 122 -34.10 3.05 23.30
CA GLY A 122 -33.75 2.30 24.52
C GLY A 122 -32.39 1.61 24.65
N GLY A 123 -31.52 2.21 25.47
CA GLY A 123 -30.43 1.54 26.21
C GLY A 123 -29.11 1.37 25.44
N SER A 124 -28.18 2.32 25.59
CA SER A 124 -26.80 2.13 25.10
C SER A 124 -26.11 0.99 25.87
N PRO A 125 -25.42 0.07 25.18
CA PRO A 125 -24.52 -0.86 25.84
C PRO A 125 -23.42 -0.08 26.58
N PRO A 126 -22.87 -0.62 27.68
CA PRO A 126 -21.77 0.02 28.38
C PRO A 126 -20.59 0.23 27.41
N PRO A 127 -19.86 1.36 27.51
CA PRO A 127 -18.71 1.61 26.65
C PRO A 127 -17.66 0.51 26.83
N PRO A 128 -16.94 0.12 25.76
CA PRO A 128 -15.86 -0.85 25.88
C PRO A 128 -14.80 -0.33 26.86
N PRO A 129 -14.09 -1.24 27.55
CA PRO A 129 -13.01 -0.85 28.46
C PRO A 129 -11.96 -0.02 27.71
N PRO A 130 -11.31 0.95 28.40
CA PRO A 130 -10.29 1.78 27.78
C PRO A 130 -9.10 0.93 27.32
N LEU A 131 -8.54 1.29 26.16
CA LEU A 131 -7.36 0.60 25.63
C LEU A 131 -6.15 0.75 26.58
N PRO A 132 -5.27 -0.26 26.64
CA PRO A 132 -4.00 -0.14 27.36
C PRO A 132 -3.20 1.08 26.87
N THR A 133 -2.39 1.65 27.76
CA THR A 133 -1.59 2.86 27.47
C THR A 133 -0.14 2.56 27.07
N GLY A 134 0.36 1.37 27.39
CA GLY A 134 1.70 0.91 27.04
C GLY A 134 1.87 0.59 25.55
N PRO A 135 3.11 0.51 25.05
CA PRO A 135 3.37 0.10 23.67
C PRO A 135 2.89 -1.33 23.39
N GLN A 136 2.77 -1.67 22.11
CA GLN A 136 2.48 -3.02 21.65
C GLN A 136 3.76 -3.67 21.15
N THR A 137 4.05 -4.88 21.62
CA THR A 137 5.10 -5.72 21.04
C THR A 137 4.58 -6.34 19.75
N LEU A 138 5.23 -6.03 18.63
CA LEU A 138 4.99 -6.66 17.34
C LEU A 138 6.03 -7.75 17.10
N LEU A 139 5.58 -8.95 16.76
CA LEU A 139 6.42 -10.06 16.32
C LEU A 139 6.24 -10.20 14.80
N LEU A 140 7.11 -9.55 14.04
CA LEU A 140 7.08 -9.59 12.58
C LEU A 140 7.72 -10.88 12.08
N VAL A 141 6.97 -11.70 11.36
CA VAL A 141 7.45 -12.96 10.78
C VAL A 141 7.41 -12.84 9.27
N ARG A 142 8.59 -12.75 8.63
CA ARG A 142 8.68 -12.78 7.17
C ARG A 142 8.37 -14.20 6.69
N HIS A 143 7.64 -14.33 5.60
CA HIS A 143 7.38 -15.63 5.00
C HIS A 143 8.69 -16.40 4.68
N GLY A 144 8.65 -17.73 4.66
CA GLY A 144 9.76 -18.55 4.16
C GLY A 144 9.98 -18.37 2.65
N GLN A 145 11.07 -18.90 2.10
CA GLN A 145 11.37 -18.78 0.68
C GLN A 145 10.20 -19.27 -0.18
N SER A 146 9.61 -18.37 -0.96
CA SER A 146 8.58 -18.73 -1.94
C SER A 146 9.18 -19.25 -3.24
N MET A 147 8.36 -19.88 -4.07
CA MET A 147 8.73 -20.26 -5.42
C MET A 147 9.19 -19.07 -6.27
N HIS A 148 8.72 -17.85 -5.98
CA HIS A 148 9.18 -16.61 -6.63
C HIS A 148 10.62 -16.23 -6.21
N ASN A 149 11.00 -16.52 -4.97
CA ASN A 149 12.34 -16.18 -4.45
C ASN A 149 13.44 -17.15 -4.92
N ILE A 150 13.10 -18.25 -5.60
CA ILE A 150 14.10 -19.16 -6.17
C ILE A 150 14.91 -18.40 -7.20
N ALA A 151 16.24 -18.43 -7.12
CA ALA A 151 17.13 -17.61 -7.95
C ALA A 151 16.85 -17.70 -9.48
N SER A 152 16.42 -18.85 -9.99
CA SER A 152 16.03 -18.99 -11.40
C SER A 152 14.78 -18.19 -11.77
N VAL A 153 13.87 -18.00 -10.81
CA VAL A 153 12.62 -17.23 -10.94
C VAL A 153 12.87 -15.75 -10.62
N ALA A 154 13.62 -15.45 -9.56
CA ALA A 154 13.98 -14.08 -9.20
C ALA A 154 14.76 -13.35 -10.32
N LYS A 155 15.58 -14.09 -11.08
CA LYS A 155 16.27 -13.57 -12.27
C LYS A 155 15.34 -12.94 -13.30
N TYR A 156 14.08 -13.38 -13.40
CA TYR A 156 13.14 -12.72 -14.30
C TYR A 156 12.93 -11.27 -13.85
N GLY A 157 12.65 -11.06 -12.56
CA GLY A 157 12.48 -9.72 -11.96
C GLY A 157 13.71 -8.82 -12.15
N ASP A 158 14.92 -9.38 -11.98
CA ASP A 158 16.18 -8.65 -12.22
C ASP A 158 16.34 -8.15 -13.67
N THR A 159 15.67 -8.81 -14.63
CA THR A 159 15.67 -8.40 -16.04
C THR A 159 14.50 -7.49 -16.43
N GLY A 160 13.62 -7.17 -15.47
CA GLY A 160 12.35 -6.48 -15.72
C GLY A 160 11.27 -7.37 -16.36
N ALA A 161 11.48 -8.69 -16.34
CA ALA A 161 10.51 -9.70 -16.79
C ALA A 161 9.82 -10.34 -15.58
N ASP A 162 8.65 -10.95 -15.77
CA ASP A 162 7.90 -11.59 -14.69
C ASP A 162 7.58 -13.05 -15.04
N ALA A 163 7.74 -13.95 -14.07
CA ALA A 163 7.52 -15.38 -14.25
C ALA A 163 6.04 -15.80 -14.29
N SER A 164 5.11 -14.85 -14.16
CA SER A 164 3.66 -15.03 -14.06
C SER A 164 3.26 -16.02 -12.98
N LEU A 165 3.98 -16.00 -11.86
CA LEU A 165 3.81 -16.90 -10.73
C LEU A 165 2.89 -16.27 -9.68
N PHE A 166 1.61 -16.15 -10.04
CA PHE A 166 0.58 -15.53 -9.21
C PHE A 166 0.40 -16.24 -7.87
N ASP A 167 0.31 -15.45 -6.80
CA ASP A 167 0.16 -15.92 -5.42
C ASP A 167 1.13 -17.06 -5.06
N ALA A 168 2.41 -16.84 -5.35
CA ALA A 168 3.46 -17.86 -5.26
C ALA A 168 3.45 -18.56 -3.88
N PRO A 169 3.38 -19.91 -3.82
CA PRO A 169 3.47 -20.65 -2.58
C PRO A 169 4.92 -20.73 -2.08
N LEU A 170 5.10 -21.23 -0.86
CA LEU A 170 6.40 -21.65 -0.36
C LEU A 170 7.05 -22.68 -1.29
N SER A 171 8.38 -22.60 -1.38
CA SER A 171 9.21 -23.65 -1.96
C SER A 171 9.45 -24.77 -0.93
N PRO A 172 9.98 -25.93 -1.33
CA PRO A 172 10.39 -26.98 -0.38
C PRO A 172 11.42 -26.49 0.66
N LEU A 173 12.31 -25.58 0.27
CA LEU A 173 13.22 -24.92 1.21
C LEU A 173 12.45 -24.01 2.17
N GLY A 174 11.49 -23.23 1.64
CA GLY A 174 10.59 -22.40 2.44
C GLY A 174 9.83 -23.21 3.48
N GLU A 175 9.28 -24.37 3.12
CA GLU A 175 8.60 -25.28 4.06
C GLU A 175 9.53 -25.73 5.19
N THR A 176 10.80 -26.03 4.87
CA THR A 176 11.82 -26.40 5.87
C THR A 176 12.16 -25.21 6.78
N GLN A 177 12.29 -24.01 6.21
CA GLN A 177 12.59 -22.79 6.97
C GLN A 177 11.49 -22.48 7.98
N VAL A 178 10.22 -22.53 7.57
CA VAL A 178 9.10 -22.16 8.44
C VAL A 178 8.81 -23.22 9.50
N ALA A 179 9.18 -24.49 9.27
CA ALA A 179 9.09 -25.53 10.29
C ALA A 179 9.99 -25.25 11.50
N ALA A 180 11.07 -24.48 11.32
CA ALA A 180 11.95 -24.08 12.42
C ALA A 180 11.31 -23.02 13.36
N LEU A 181 10.20 -22.39 12.96
CA LEU A 181 9.42 -21.49 13.80
C LEU A 181 8.50 -22.24 14.78
N ALA A 182 8.30 -23.54 14.59
CA ALA A 182 7.43 -24.34 15.43
C ALA A 182 7.90 -24.33 16.90
N GLY A 183 7.01 -23.94 17.81
CA GLY A 183 7.32 -23.87 19.24
C GLY A 183 8.15 -22.64 19.65
N HIS A 184 8.30 -21.63 18.78
CA HIS A 184 9.05 -20.42 19.11
C HIS A 184 8.45 -19.68 20.33
N GLU A 185 9.27 -19.44 21.36
CA GLU A 185 8.81 -18.93 22.66
C GLU A 185 8.11 -17.57 22.60
N LEU A 186 8.55 -16.68 21.69
CA LEU A 186 7.87 -15.39 21.49
C LEU A 186 6.49 -15.55 20.85
N LEU A 187 6.36 -16.44 19.86
CA LEU A 187 5.08 -16.67 19.18
C LEU A 187 4.05 -17.27 20.14
N ALA A 188 4.49 -18.09 21.11
CA ALA A 188 3.64 -18.62 22.17
C ALA A 188 3.02 -17.53 23.08
N LYS A 189 3.55 -16.30 23.05
CA LYS A 189 3.04 -15.15 23.83
C LYS A 189 2.06 -14.27 23.04
N ALA A 190 1.82 -14.57 21.77
CA ALA A 190 0.93 -13.76 20.95
C ALA A 190 -0.51 -13.81 21.52
N GLU A 191 -1.14 -12.63 21.63
CA GLU A 191 -2.54 -12.45 22.04
C GLU A 191 -3.46 -12.29 20.81
N LEU A 192 -2.88 -11.91 19.67
CA LEU A 192 -3.50 -11.86 18.35
C LEU A 192 -2.47 -12.29 17.30
N ILE A 193 -2.91 -13.06 16.32
CA ILE A 193 -2.10 -13.44 15.17
C ILE A 193 -2.75 -12.87 13.91
N ILE A 194 -1.99 -12.09 13.16
CA ILE A 194 -2.41 -11.50 11.88
C ILE A 194 -1.59 -12.15 10.78
N SER A 195 -2.23 -12.55 9.69
CA SER A 195 -1.53 -13.00 8.49
C SER A 195 -1.98 -12.22 7.27
N SER A 196 -1.03 -11.93 6.38
CA SER A 196 -1.35 -11.62 5.00
C SER A 196 -2.13 -12.78 4.37
N PRO A 197 -3.13 -12.52 3.50
CA PRO A 197 -3.84 -13.58 2.79
C PRO A 197 -3.04 -14.23 1.64
N LEU A 198 -1.85 -13.72 1.31
CA LEU A 198 -0.97 -14.35 0.32
C LEU A 198 -0.56 -15.77 0.78
N THR A 199 -0.61 -16.73 -0.15
CA THR A 199 -0.46 -18.16 0.13
C THR A 199 0.83 -18.46 0.89
N ARG A 200 1.96 -17.84 0.51
CA ARG A 200 3.25 -18.00 1.20
C ARG A 200 3.24 -17.56 2.68
N ALA A 201 2.53 -16.48 3.01
CA ALA A 201 2.41 -16.02 4.41
C ALA A 201 1.50 -16.95 5.21
N VAL A 202 0.39 -17.38 4.63
CA VAL A 202 -0.51 -18.37 5.24
C VAL A 202 0.20 -19.70 5.48
N GLN A 203 0.98 -20.20 4.53
CA GLN A 203 1.76 -21.42 4.72
C GLN A 203 2.85 -21.26 5.78
N THR A 204 3.45 -20.07 5.90
CA THR A 204 4.40 -19.75 6.98
C THR A 204 3.73 -19.82 8.35
N LEU A 205 2.51 -19.26 8.47
CA LEU A 205 1.70 -19.39 9.68
C LEU A 205 1.46 -20.87 10.06
N PHE A 206 1.05 -21.71 9.10
CA PHE A 206 0.85 -23.13 9.35
C PHE A 206 2.14 -23.88 9.70
N GLY A 207 3.28 -23.45 9.16
CA GLY A 207 4.59 -23.98 9.51
C GLY A 207 5.02 -23.62 10.94
N ALA A 208 4.70 -22.41 11.40
CA ALA A 208 4.98 -21.95 12.76
C ALA A 208 4.04 -22.56 13.81
N PHE A 209 2.81 -22.94 13.41
CA PHE A 209 1.83 -23.61 14.27
C PHE A 209 1.34 -24.92 13.63
N PRO A 210 2.21 -25.93 13.49
CA PRO A 210 1.82 -27.18 12.87
C PRO A 210 0.81 -27.90 13.77
N PRO A 211 -0.13 -28.71 13.22
CA PRO A 211 -1.18 -29.35 14.00
C PRO A 211 -0.69 -30.17 15.21
N LEU A 212 0.52 -30.73 15.13
CA LEU A 212 1.15 -31.51 16.20
C LEU A 212 1.66 -30.66 17.38
N SER A 213 1.89 -29.36 17.16
CA SER A 213 2.28 -28.40 18.19
C SER A 213 1.09 -27.74 18.89
N GLY A 214 -0.15 -28.11 18.52
CA GLY A 214 -1.38 -27.52 19.03
C GLY A 214 -1.94 -26.43 18.11
N ALA A 215 -3.14 -25.94 18.44
CA ALA A 215 -3.71 -24.77 17.78
C ALA A 215 -2.87 -23.51 18.08
N PRO A 216 -2.91 -22.47 17.23
CA PRO A 216 -2.28 -21.20 17.55
C PRO A 216 -2.72 -20.70 18.94
N PRO A 217 -1.83 -20.01 19.69
CA PRO A 217 -2.12 -19.57 21.06
C PRO A 217 -3.20 -18.48 21.15
N ALA A 218 -3.54 -17.88 20.01
CA ALA A 218 -4.44 -16.75 19.90
C ALA A 218 -5.31 -16.84 18.63
N PRO A 219 -6.41 -16.05 18.56
CA PRO A 219 -7.18 -15.90 17.33
C PRO A 219 -6.31 -15.49 16.15
N VAL A 220 -6.59 -16.09 14.99
CA VAL A 220 -5.93 -15.76 13.73
C VAL A 220 -6.88 -14.91 12.88
N GLU A 221 -6.41 -13.76 12.41
CA GLU A 221 -7.12 -12.88 11.49
C GLU A 221 -6.35 -12.70 10.18
N LEU A 222 -7.06 -12.74 9.04
CA LEU A 222 -6.49 -12.45 7.72
C LEU A 222 -6.68 -10.97 7.38
N TRP A 223 -5.59 -10.22 7.24
CA TRP A 223 -5.65 -8.78 6.96
C TRP A 223 -4.99 -8.47 5.61
N PRO A 224 -5.78 -8.10 4.58
CA PRO A 224 -5.23 -7.67 3.28
C PRO A 224 -4.25 -6.50 3.40
N LEU A 225 -4.41 -5.67 4.44
CA LEU A 225 -3.56 -4.51 4.68
C LEU A 225 -2.07 -4.87 4.81
N VAL A 226 -1.71 -6.08 5.25
CA VAL A 226 -0.31 -6.54 5.41
C VAL A 226 0.16 -7.41 4.24
N SER A 227 -0.49 -7.35 3.07
CA SER A 227 0.08 -7.95 1.84
C SER A 227 1.35 -7.23 1.39
N GLU A 228 2.18 -7.93 0.60
CA GLU A 228 3.36 -7.32 0.00
C GLU A 228 2.98 -6.12 -0.89
N HIS A 229 3.95 -5.25 -1.17
CA HIS A 229 3.81 -4.22 -2.19
C HIS A 229 3.59 -4.89 -3.55
N LEU A 230 2.44 -4.66 -4.19
CA LEU A 230 2.12 -5.29 -5.47
C LEU A 230 2.98 -4.71 -6.59
N THR A 231 4.14 -5.32 -6.82
CA THR A 231 5.08 -4.96 -7.89
C THR A 231 5.28 -6.12 -8.86
N ASP A 232 5.17 -7.35 -8.37
CA ASP A 232 5.31 -8.57 -9.16
C ASP A 232 4.01 -9.36 -9.24
N SER A 233 3.90 -10.27 -10.22
CA SER A 233 2.71 -11.11 -10.38
C SER A 233 2.41 -11.93 -9.12
N CYS A 234 3.44 -12.29 -8.34
CA CYS A 234 3.28 -13.08 -7.13
C CYS A 234 2.52 -12.37 -6.02
N ASP A 235 2.31 -11.06 -6.13
CA ASP A 235 1.59 -10.24 -5.14
C ASP A 235 0.10 -10.10 -5.46
N ILE A 236 -0.31 -10.53 -6.66
CA ILE A 236 -1.71 -10.73 -6.99
C ILE A 236 -2.15 -12.06 -6.39
N GLY A 237 -3.03 -11.96 -5.40
CA GLY A 237 -3.45 -13.08 -4.57
C GLY A 237 -4.39 -14.09 -5.24
N THR A 238 -4.81 -15.05 -4.43
CA THR A 238 -5.92 -15.94 -4.74
C THR A 238 -7.20 -15.44 -4.06
N GLY A 239 -8.34 -15.59 -4.75
CA GLY A 239 -9.61 -15.09 -4.24
C GLY A 239 -10.08 -15.78 -2.94
N ALA A 240 -10.90 -15.05 -2.18
CA ALA A 240 -11.36 -15.46 -0.85
C ALA A 240 -12.03 -16.85 -0.84
N ALA A 241 -12.87 -17.14 -1.84
CA ALA A 241 -13.56 -18.43 -1.94
C ALA A 241 -12.59 -19.61 -2.09
N GLU A 242 -11.52 -19.44 -2.85
CA GLU A 242 -10.51 -20.48 -3.06
C GLU A 242 -9.53 -20.57 -1.88
N LEU A 243 -9.20 -19.45 -1.24
CA LEU A 243 -8.49 -19.46 0.04
C LEU A 243 -9.27 -20.22 1.13
N ALA A 244 -10.58 -20.00 1.24
CA ALA A 244 -11.42 -20.69 2.22
C ALA A 244 -11.48 -22.21 2.00
N LYS A 245 -11.40 -22.67 0.74
CA LYS A 245 -11.30 -24.11 0.44
C LYS A 245 -9.94 -24.69 0.82
N ARG A 246 -8.85 -23.98 0.50
CA ARG A 246 -7.47 -24.44 0.76
C ARG A 246 -7.12 -24.39 2.24
N PHE A 247 -7.63 -23.40 2.96
CA PHE A 247 -7.35 -23.15 4.37
C PHE A 247 -8.66 -22.97 5.16
N PRO A 248 -9.44 -24.05 5.36
CA PRO A 248 -10.79 -23.97 5.94
C PRO A 248 -10.82 -23.45 7.38
N THR A 249 -9.69 -23.51 8.09
CA THR A 249 -9.56 -23.01 9.46
C THR A 249 -9.38 -21.49 9.55
N LEU A 250 -9.11 -20.79 8.44
CA LEU A 250 -8.73 -19.36 8.45
C LEU A 250 -9.87 -18.36 8.18
N HIS A 251 -11.13 -18.80 8.20
CA HIS A 251 -12.33 -17.94 8.04
C HIS A 251 -12.21 -16.92 6.88
N ALA A 252 -11.55 -17.30 5.79
CA ALA A 252 -11.23 -16.42 4.66
C ALA A 252 -12.46 -15.91 3.90
N SER A 253 -13.64 -16.50 4.13
CA SER A 253 -14.93 -16.03 3.59
C SER A 253 -15.32 -14.62 4.06
N THR A 254 -14.65 -14.08 5.07
CA THR A 254 -14.82 -12.70 5.53
C THR A 254 -14.09 -11.67 4.65
N LEU A 255 -13.17 -12.12 3.78
CA LEU A 255 -12.45 -11.26 2.86
C LEU A 255 -13.30 -10.94 1.61
N PRO A 256 -13.10 -9.78 0.98
CA PRO A 256 -13.55 -9.55 -0.39
C PRO A 256 -12.96 -10.61 -1.33
N GLU A 257 -13.72 -11.04 -2.34
CA GLU A 257 -13.23 -12.03 -3.32
C GLU A 257 -11.94 -11.59 -4.00
N VAL A 258 -11.81 -10.29 -4.31
CA VAL A 258 -10.55 -9.65 -4.68
C VAL A 258 -10.16 -8.70 -3.56
N TRP A 259 -9.15 -9.08 -2.78
CA TRP A 259 -8.72 -8.34 -1.59
C TRP A 259 -7.40 -7.57 -1.78
N TRP A 260 -6.68 -7.78 -2.88
CA TRP A 260 -5.48 -7.04 -3.24
C TRP A 260 -5.80 -5.72 -3.94
N TYR A 261 -4.78 -4.91 -4.20
CA TYR A 261 -4.94 -3.61 -4.83
C TYR A 261 -5.40 -3.72 -6.30
N THR A 262 -6.52 -3.07 -6.64
CA THR A 262 -7.07 -3.01 -8.01
C THR A 262 -7.17 -1.59 -8.56
N GLY A 263 -6.66 -0.59 -7.85
CA GLY A 263 -6.84 0.83 -8.22
C GLY A 263 -8.29 1.32 -8.14
N GLY A 264 -9.11 0.66 -7.31
CA GLY A 264 -10.53 1.02 -7.12
C GLY A 264 -11.47 0.47 -8.20
N VAL A 265 -10.96 -0.38 -9.11
CA VAL A 265 -11.78 -1.04 -10.12
C VAL A 265 -12.32 -2.37 -9.57
N GLN A 266 -13.60 -2.64 -9.80
CA GLN A 266 -14.16 -3.96 -9.52
C GLN A 266 -13.63 -4.96 -10.53
N GLU A 267 -12.97 -6.01 -10.04
CA GLU A 267 -12.25 -6.97 -10.88
C GLU A 267 -12.48 -8.40 -10.38
N THR A 268 -12.15 -9.37 -11.23
CA THR A 268 -12.06 -10.79 -10.82
C THR A 268 -10.59 -11.17 -10.67
N ALA A 269 -10.30 -12.28 -9.97
CA ALA A 269 -8.95 -12.83 -9.89
C ALA A 269 -8.31 -13.03 -11.28
N ALA A 270 -9.08 -13.55 -12.24
CA ALA A 270 -8.61 -13.73 -13.61
C ALA A 270 -8.32 -12.39 -14.31
N GLY A 271 -9.21 -11.40 -14.12
CA GLY A 271 -9.05 -10.06 -14.69
C GLY A 271 -7.79 -9.36 -14.18
N SER A 272 -7.51 -9.39 -12.87
CA SER A 272 -6.30 -8.77 -12.32
C SER A 272 -5.02 -9.40 -12.89
N ARG A 273 -5.02 -10.72 -13.09
CA ARG A 273 -3.89 -11.46 -13.67
C ARG A 273 -3.70 -11.13 -15.15
N GLU A 274 -4.79 -11.02 -15.90
CA GLU A 274 -4.75 -10.59 -17.30
C GLU A 274 -4.22 -9.16 -17.42
N ARG A 275 -4.77 -8.23 -16.65
CA ARG A 275 -4.34 -6.83 -16.63
C ARG A 275 -2.87 -6.66 -16.26
N TYR A 276 -2.37 -7.44 -15.29
CA TYR A 276 -0.95 -7.47 -14.99
C TYR A 276 -0.10 -7.93 -16.19
N ARG A 277 -0.50 -9.01 -16.87
CA ARG A 277 0.22 -9.50 -18.06
C ARG A 277 0.18 -8.50 -19.22
N GLU A 278 -0.91 -7.78 -19.39
CA GLU A 278 -1.08 -6.82 -20.48
C GLU A 278 -0.29 -5.53 -20.28
N CYS A 279 -0.26 -4.99 -19.05
CA CYS A 279 0.31 -3.66 -18.82
C CYS A 279 1.18 -3.52 -17.56
N GLY A 280 1.50 -4.61 -16.87
CA GLY A 280 2.32 -4.58 -15.65
C GLY A 280 1.68 -3.76 -14.55
N PHE A 281 0.37 -3.92 -14.33
CA PHE A 281 -0.34 -3.12 -13.33
C PHE A 281 0.19 -3.35 -11.91
N MET A 282 0.77 -2.32 -11.32
CA MET A 282 1.34 -2.33 -9.97
C MET A 282 0.53 -1.45 -9.01
N GLU A 283 0.67 -1.70 -7.72
CA GLU A 283 0.25 -0.77 -6.67
C GLU A 283 1.21 0.43 -6.65
N PRO A 284 0.71 1.67 -6.84
CA PRO A 284 1.55 2.85 -6.70
C PRO A 284 2.09 2.97 -5.26
N GLU A 285 3.35 3.32 -5.11
CA GLU A 285 4.03 3.47 -3.81
C GLU A 285 3.24 4.37 -2.82
N LEU A 286 2.64 5.46 -3.30
CA LEU A 286 1.82 6.33 -2.46
C LEU A 286 0.59 5.61 -1.86
N MET A 287 -0.04 4.73 -2.64
CA MET A 287 -1.17 3.92 -2.16
C MET A 287 -0.70 2.85 -1.18
N PHE A 288 0.46 2.25 -1.46
CA PHE A 288 1.11 1.30 -0.56
C PHE A 288 1.44 1.92 0.80
N ILE A 289 2.06 3.11 0.83
CA ILE A 289 2.34 3.87 2.05
C ILE A 289 1.05 4.15 2.83
N GLY A 290 0.00 4.59 2.14
CA GLY A 290 -1.30 4.84 2.77
C GLY A 290 -1.90 3.56 3.40
N ARG A 291 -1.68 2.40 2.78
CA ARG A 291 -2.08 1.10 3.30
C ARG A 291 -1.28 0.68 4.53
N VAL A 292 0.03 0.93 4.56
CA VAL A 292 0.88 0.74 5.74
C VAL A 292 0.40 1.62 6.90
N ASP A 293 0.10 2.89 6.63
CA ASP A 293 -0.43 3.81 7.64
C ASP A 293 -1.79 3.35 8.19
N ALA A 294 -2.69 2.91 7.31
CA ALA A 294 -3.99 2.37 7.71
C ALA A 294 -3.86 1.08 8.54
N PHE A 295 -2.87 0.23 8.24
CA PHE A 295 -2.57 -0.95 9.04
C PHE A 295 -2.15 -0.58 10.47
N VAL A 296 -1.20 0.35 10.61
CA VAL A 296 -0.71 0.76 11.94
C VAL A 296 -1.80 1.47 12.74
N GLU A 297 -2.62 2.31 12.12
CA GLU A 297 -3.77 2.92 12.80
C GLU A 297 -4.75 1.87 13.31
N LYS A 298 -5.05 0.86 12.48
CA LYS A 298 -5.90 -0.26 12.89
C LYS A 298 -5.27 -1.07 14.02
N LEU A 299 -3.95 -1.29 14.02
CA LEU A 299 -3.24 -1.98 15.10
C LEU A 299 -3.31 -1.22 16.43
N ARG A 300 -3.16 0.11 16.43
CA ARG A 300 -3.22 0.93 17.67
C ARG A 300 -4.57 0.84 18.38
N GLN A 301 -5.63 0.57 17.62
CA GLN A 301 -6.98 0.39 18.13
C GLN A 301 -7.23 -1.00 18.75
N ARG A 302 -6.27 -1.92 18.62
CA ARG A 302 -6.35 -3.28 19.18
C ARG A 302 -6.00 -3.30 20.67
N PRO A 303 -6.77 -3.99 21.53
CA PRO A 303 -6.43 -4.11 22.94
C PRO A 303 -5.18 -4.96 23.18
N GLU A 304 -4.83 -5.87 22.27
CA GLU A 304 -3.73 -6.82 22.42
C GLU A 304 -2.36 -6.12 22.55
N SER A 305 -1.55 -6.61 23.49
CA SER A 305 -0.22 -6.09 23.81
C SER A 305 0.89 -6.81 23.04
N VAL A 306 0.69 -8.09 22.70
CA VAL A 306 1.64 -8.88 21.88
C VAL A 306 0.92 -9.38 20.63
N ILE A 307 1.36 -8.93 19.45
CA ILE A 307 0.72 -9.24 18.18
C ILE A 307 1.74 -9.87 17.24
N ALA A 308 1.50 -11.11 16.82
CA ALA A 308 2.31 -11.76 15.78
C ALA A 308 1.76 -11.43 14.39
N ILE A 309 2.63 -11.07 13.46
CA ILE A 309 2.26 -10.62 12.12
C ILE A 309 3.05 -11.41 11.10
N PHE A 310 2.37 -12.25 10.31
CA PHE A 310 2.95 -13.03 9.22
C PHE A 310 2.79 -12.27 7.91
N GLY A 311 3.90 -11.82 7.34
CA GLY A 311 3.91 -10.85 6.25
C GLY A 311 5.15 -10.91 5.37
N HIS A 312 5.53 -9.76 4.84
CA HIS A 312 6.45 -9.65 3.69
C HIS A 312 7.43 -8.48 3.87
N SER A 313 8.46 -8.45 3.03
CA SER A 313 9.67 -7.68 3.30
C SER A 313 9.44 -6.19 3.12
N ASP A 314 8.92 -5.76 1.96
CA ASP A 314 8.72 -4.34 1.70
C ASP A 314 7.69 -3.76 2.66
N PHE A 315 6.62 -4.52 2.95
CA PHE A 315 5.65 -4.11 3.96
C PHE A 315 6.28 -3.87 5.34
N PHE A 316 7.11 -4.80 5.82
CA PHE A 316 7.77 -4.64 7.12
C PHE A 316 8.81 -3.52 7.11
N ASN A 317 9.57 -3.35 6.03
CA ASN A 317 10.52 -2.25 5.92
C ASN A 317 9.83 -0.90 6.03
N TYR A 318 8.76 -0.68 5.26
CA TYR A 318 8.01 0.57 5.32
C TYR A 318 7.36 0.78 6.70
N LEU A 319 6.84 -0.27 7.34
CA LEU A 319 6.31 -0.18 8.70
C LEU A 319 7.40 0.24 9.70
N MET A 320 8.54 -0.45 9.66
CA MET A 320 9.68 -0.27 10.57
C MET A 320 10.28 1.13 10.43
N GLU A 321 10.58 1.57 9.21
CA GLU A 321 11.16 2.89 8.94
C GLU A 321 10.20 4.00 9.35
N ARG A 322 8.95 3.90 8.91
CA ARG A 322 8.00 5.00 9.00
C ARG A 322 7.40 5.18 10.38
N HIS A 323 7.16 4.10 11.12
CA HIS A 323 6.47 4.15 12.40
C HIS A 323 7.37 3.90 13.61
N CYS A 324 8.57 3.36 13.39
CA CYS A 324 9.45 2.91 14.47
C CYS A 324 10.91 3.38 14.35
N GLY A 325 11.28 4.04 13.25
CA GLY A 325 12.62 4.59 13.05
C GLY A 325 13.71 3.52 12.92
N VAL A 326 13.35 2.31 12.49
CA VAL A 326 14.28 1.22 12.19
C VAL A 326 14.54 1.24 10.69
N PHE A 327 15.79 1.50 10.30
CA PHE A 327 16.23 1.63 8.91
C PHE A 327 17.20 0.50 8.55
N ASP A 328 17.34 0.23 7.26
CA ASP A 328 18.34 -0.70 6.69
C ASP A 328 18.28 -2.13 7.26
N TYR A 329 17.11 -2.56 7.76
CA TYR A 329 16.90 -3.90 8.28
C TYR A 329 16.02 -4.71 7.34
N TRP A 330 16.61 -5.68 6.66
CA TRP A 330 15.90 -6.58 5.77
C TRP A 330 15.74 -7.96 6.42
N LEU A 331 14.52 -8.31 6.83
CA LEU A 331 14.26 -9.62 7.46
C LEU A 331 14.63 -10.74 6.50
N GLU A 332 15.31 -11.77 6.95
CA GLU A 332 15.58 -12.99 6.21
C GLU A 332 14.32 -13.87 6.08
N ASN A 333 14.34 -14.82 5.13
CA ASN A 333 13.21 -15.73 4.94
C ASN A 333 12.95 -16.56 6.22
N ALA A 334 11.68 -16.60 6.65
CA ALA A 334 11.25 -17.21 7.93
C ALA A 334 11.89 -16.58 9.18
N GLU A 335 12.41 -15.37 9.10
CA GLU A 335 12.89 -14.65 10.28
C GLU A 335 11.72 -14.09 11.11
N LEU A 336 11.88 -14.15 12.44
CA LEU A 336 11.05 -13.41 13.40
C LEU A 336 11.84 -12.23 13.95
N TYR A 337 11.29 -11.02 13.80
CA TYR A 337 11.79 -9.79 14.38
C TYR A 337 10.82 -9.23 15.41
N SER A 338 11.31 -8.91 16.61
CA SER A 338 10.49 -8.35 17.70
C SER A 338 10.75 -6.86 17.85
N MET A 339 9.70 -6.06 17.92
CA MET A 339 9.81 -4.61 18.08
C MET A 339 8.65 -4.02 18.89
N GLU A 340 8.82 -2.79 19.38
CA GLU A 340 7.77 -2.05 20.08
C GLU A 340 7.13 -1.01 19.14
N LEU A 341 5.80 -1.02 19.08
CA LEU A 341 4.99 -0.03 18.40
C LEU A 341 4.32 0.89 19.44
N PRO A 342 4.59 2.20 19.44
CA PRO A 342 3.88 3.16 20.28
C PRO A 342 2.38 3.22 19.94
N ARG A 343 1.52 3.10 20.96
CA ARG A 343 0.06 3.21 20.81
C ARG A 343 -0.43 4.60 20.41
N LYS A 344 0.34 5.64 20.73
CA LYS A 344 0.10 6.99 20.24
C LYS A 344 1.17 7.34 19.22
N PRO A 345 0.82 8.00 18.11
CA PRO A 345 1.82 8.55 17.22
C PRO A 345 2.72 9.52 18.00
N PRO A 346 4.02 9.63 17.64
CA PRO A 346 4.91 10.61 18.24
C PRO A 346 4.32 12.02 18.09
N ALA A 347 4.53 12.87 19.10
CA ALA A 347 4.11 14.27 19.02
C ALA A 347 4.72 14.93 17.80
N ALA A 348 3.95 15.76 17.09
CA ALA A 348 4.48 16.54 15.98
C ALA A 348 5.69 17.37 16.47
N PRO A 349 6.79 17.42 15.68
CA PRO A 349 7.92 18.28 16.05
C PRO A 349 7.43 19.72 16.18
N PRO A 350 7.95 20.50 17.15
CA PRO A 350 7.59 21.89 17.30
C PRO A 350 7.88 22.65 15.98
N PRO A 351 7.07 23.66 15.62
CA PRO A 351 7.34 24.48 14.46
C PRO A 351 8.74 25.08 14.56
N PRO A 352 9.47 25.25 13.44
CA PRO A 352 10.79 25.86 13.46
C PRO A 352 10.70 27.26 14.08
N GLU A 353 11.57 27.54 15.05
CA GLU A 353 11.65 28.87 15.67
C GLU A 353 11.93 29.92 14.57
N SER A 354 11.06 30.92 14.48
CA SER A 354 11.26 32.06 13.58
C SER A 354 12.52 32.81 14.03
N SER A 355 13.59 32.69 13.24
CA SER A 355 14.84 33.43 13.40
C SER A 355 14.78 34.77 12.70
#